data_AF-V9Y0E2-F1
#
_entry.id   AF-V9Y0E2-F1
#
_cell.length_a   1.000
_cell.length_b   1.000
_cell.length_c   1.000
_cell.angle_alpha   90.00
_cell.angle_beta   90.00
_cell.angle_gamma   90.00
#
_symmetry.space_group_name_H-M   'P 1'
#
loop_
_entity.id
_entity.type
_entity.pdbx_description
1 polymer ?
#
loop_
_entity_poly.entity_id
_entity_poly.type
_entity_poly.pdbx_seq_one_letter_code
_entity_poly.pdbx_strand_id
1 'polypeptide(L)' 'MLNQVADGVWVRQSEWVWSNAVVVRGEAGLILVDPRHRRFRSEPARR' A
#
# COMPACT_ATOMS: atom_id res chain seq x y z
N MET A 1 7.66 -0.95 -7.50
CA MET A 1 8.96 -1.37 -6.92
C MET A 1 8.80 -1.51 -5.42
N LEU A 2 9.49 -2.45 -4.77
CA LEU A 2 9.55 -2.53 -3.30
C LEU A 2 10.82 -1.79 -2.85
N ASN A 3 10.67 -0.69 -2.13
CA ASN A 3 11.77 0.19 -1.73
C ASN A 3 11.95 0.13 -0.22
N GLN A 4 13.19 -0.07 0.25
CA GLN A 4 13.48 0.00 1.68
C GLN A 4 13.59 1.47 2.11
N VAL A 5 12.79 1.88 3.09
CA VAL A 5 12.72 3.28 3.55
C VAL A 5 13.27 3.48 4.96
N ALA A 6 13.36 2.40 5.73
CA ALA A 6 14.04 2.33 7.01
C ALA A 6 14.53 0.88 7.23
N ASP A 7 15.36 0.68 8.26
CA ASP A 7 15.78 -0.68 8.60
C ASP A 7 14.56 -1.57 8.90
N GLY A 8 14.51 -2.73 8.26
CA GLY A 8 13.36 -3.64 8.35
C GLY A 8 12.02 -3.10 7.80
N VAL A 9 11.97 -1.95 7.10
CA VAL A 9 10.73 -1.37 6.57
C VAL A 9 10.82 -1.13 5.07
N TRP A 10 9.87 -1.73 4.34
CA TRP A 10 9.75 -1.56 2.89
C TRP A 10 8.38 -1.01 2.48
N VAL A 11 8.36 -0.22 1.42
CA VAL A 11 7.15 0.32 0.80
C VAL A 11 7.09 -0.10 -0.67
N ARG A 12 5.95 -0.66 -1.08
CA ARG A 12 5.59 -0.83 -2.49
C ARG A 12 4.50 0.18 -2.84
N GLN A 13 4.81 1.07 -3.77
CA GLN A 13 3.82 1.95 -4.39
C GLN A 13 3.42 1.37 -5.75
N SER A 14 2.13 1.43 -6.07
CA SER A 14 1.60 0.93 -7.33
C SER A 14 0.70 1.94 -8.01
N GLU A 15 1.20 2.47 -9.12
CA GLU A 15 0.49 3.39 -10.01
C GLU A 15 -0.68 2.73 -10.75
N TRP A 16 -0.72 1.39 -10.83
CA TRP A 16 -1.82 0.68 -11.50
C TRP A 16 -3.06 0.51 -10.61
N VAL A 17 -2.88 0.20 -9.33
CA VAL A 17 -3.99 0.07 -8.36
C VAL A 17 -4.16 1.28 -7.44
N TRP A 18 -3.33 2.32 -7.59
CA TRP A 18 -3.28 3.49 -6.71
C TRP A 18 -3.30 3.11 -5.22
N SER A 19 -2.43 2.15 -4.86
CA SER A 19 -2.32 1.66 -3.49
C SER A 19 -0.86 1.50 -3.09
N ASN A 20 -0.64 1.64 -1.78
CA ASN A 20 0.62 1.39 -1.11
C ASN A 20 0.52 0.12 -0.28
N ALA A 21 1.58 -0.67 -0.23
CA ALA A 21 1.75 -1.75 0.72
C ALA A 21 3.04 -1.53 1.52
N VAL A 22 2.98 -1.76 2.83
CA VAL A 22 4.12 -1.65 3.73
C VAL A 22 4.46 -3.02 4.30
N VAL A 23 5.74 -3.38 4.28
CA VAL A 23 6.26 -4.59 4.91
C VAL A 23 7.13 -4.18 6.08
N VAL A 24 6.87 -4.73 7.26
CA VAL A 24 7.69 -4.53 8.46
C VAL A 24 8.26 -5.87 8.89
N ARG A 25 9.58 -5.94 9.06
CA ARG A 25 10.27 -7.09 9.64
C ARG A 25 10.45 -6.88 11.13
N GLY A 26 9.96 -7.86 11.91
CA GLY A 26 10.27 -8.01 13.32
C GLY A 26 10.98 -9.33 13.58
N GLU A 27 11.38 -9.56 14.83
CA GLU A 27 12.10 -10.77 15.25
C GLU A 27 11.34 -12.07 14.90
N ALA A 28 10.01 -12.05 14.99
CA ALA A 28 9.16 -13.20 14.73
C ALA A 28 8.76 -13.39 13.25
N GLY A 29 9.19 -12.50 12.34
CA GLY A 29 8.87 -12.60 10.92
C GLY A 29 8.43 -11.27 10.28
N LEU A 30 7.49 -11.35 9.35
CA LEU A 30 7.05 -10.23 8.53
C LEU A 30 5.58 -9.89 8.77
N ILE A 31 5.27 -8.60 8.85
CA ILE A 31 3.91 -8.06 8.84
C ILE A 31 3.69 -7.32 7.52
N LEU A 32 2.61 -7.66 6.83
CA LEU A 32 2.12 -6.92 5.66
C LEU A 32 0.99 -5.98 6.11
N VAL A 33 1.21 -4.67 5.96
CA VAL A 33 0.22 -3.63 6.21
C VAL A 33 -0.22 -3.06 4.86
N ASP A 34 -1.48 -3.33 4.49
CA ASP A 34 -2.13 -2.73 3.34
C ASP A 34 -3.39 -2.01 3.81
N PRO A 35 -3.44 -0.68 3.80
CA PRO A 35 -4.60 0.07 4.26
C PRO A 35 -5.82 -0.07 3.32
N ARG A 36 -5.70 -0.76 2.17
CA ARG A 36 -6.73 -0.97 1.14
C ARG A 36 -7.73 0.20 1.04
N HIS A 37 -7.40 1.21 0.24
CA HIS A 37 -8.35 2.29 -0.02
C HIS A 37 -9.50 1.79 -0.91
N ARG A 38 -10.69 1.58 -0.33
CA ARG A 38 -11.91 1.33 -1.10
C ARG A 38 -12.59 2.66 -1.43
N ARG A 39 -12.22 3.29 -2.56
CA ARG A 39 -13.11 4.23 -3.27
C ARG A 39 -13.01 4.03 -4.78
N PHE A 40 -13.93 3.21 -5.28
CA PHE A 40 -14.50 3.42 -6.60
C PHE A 40 -15.99 3.65 -6.40
N ARG A 41 -16.39 4.93 -6.36
CA ARG A 41 -17.69 5.34 -6.88
C ARG A 41 -17.39 6.47 -7.84
N SER A 42 -17.33 6.15 -9.13
CA SER A 42 -17.67 7.14 -10.15
C SER A 42 -19.12 7.49 -9.91
N GLU A 43 -19.36 8.61 -9.24
CA GLU A 43 -20.66 9.24 -9.29
C GLU A 43 -20.79 9.82 -10.70
N PRO A 44 -21.75 9.39 -11.52
CA PRO A 44 -21.87 9.95 -12.85
C PRO A 44 -22.17 11.44 -12.69
N ALA A 45 -21.44 12.27 -13.43
CA ALA A 45 -21.59 13.71 -13.43
C ALA A 45 -23.10 14.05 -13.49
N ARG A 46 -23.61 14.67 -12.42
CA ARG A 46 -24.95 15.25 -12.49
C ARG A 46 -24.90 16.29 -13.59
N ARG A 47 -25.79 16.12 -14.57
CA ARG A 47 -26.00 17.03 -15.70
C ARG A 47 -26.13 18.47 -15.23
#